data_AF-A0A2D5W2U1-F1
#
_entry.id   AF-A0A2D5W2U1-F1
#
_cell.length_a   1.000
_cell.length_b   1.000
_cell.length_c   1.000
_cell.angle_alpha   90.00
_cell.angle_beta   90.00
_cell.angle_gamma   90.00
#
_symmetry.space_group_name_H-M   'P 1'
#
loop_
_entity.id
_entity.type
_entity.pdbx_description
1 polymer ?
#
loop_
_entity_poly.entity_id
_entity_poly.type
_entity_poly.pdbx_seq_one_letter_code
_entity_poly.pdbx_strand_id
1 'polypeptide(L)'
;MGNKEIALRFKRYAQLLAPMKWTFLGAVLAGVGAGVVSSAGLPFMVRHVFPIIFADAGSGEARPIPESVQRLATWLTNQPLDESSVLVLACAMLPLVFLLRGVLLFINGYFLAAVGLRVVESIRLQAFSRLQCLSLSFHQSHREGDLISRIIADTAMLQKALVRVAADLVIQPATLLGAGGILLYLAISSQGALFMLLALVSLPVLVLPLRAYGGAIVSRARKSQGKAGDLTAHLSENLASQPDIRAYNLQEKQTRMFANLADQFVRLQLKTIKYNRLIGPTVEMVSALAIGFAVYLGARQGMSMDVFLPMVMALYFAYDPIKKLGVVMGQLKQAEASLERISLIVDSQDMLPEPTQPMPLSEADGSIRFDRVTFQYEQEPILSEIELEIKAGETVAIVGPSGVGKSTLVSLVCRFYDPEQG
;
A
#
# COMPACT_ATOMS: atom_id res chain seq x y z
N MET A 1 0.30 20.00 -3.24
CA MET A 1 0.81 19.46 -1.96
C MET A 1 2.22 18.94 -2.16
N GLY A 2 3.18 19.46 -1.38
CA GLY A 2 4.60 19.16 -1.56
C GLY A 2 5.04 17.88 -0.85
N ASN A 3 6.09 17.20 -1.36
CA ASN A 3 6.67 15.98 -0.77
C ASN A 3 6.95 16.05 0.75
N LYS A 4 7.13 17.25 1.32
CA LYS A 4 7.32 17.47 2.76
C LYS A 4 6.07 17.21 3.60
N GLU A 5 4.90 17.65 3.12
CA GLU A 5 3.61 17.47 3.81
C GLU A 5 3.24 15.98 3.89
N ILE A 6 3.53 15.25 2.82
CA ILE A 6 3.33 13.82 2.71
C ILE A 6 4.21 13.07 3.74
N ALA A 7 5.50 13.41 3.80
CA ALA A 7 6.43 12.80 4.74
C ALA A 7 6.03 13.07 6.21
N LEU A 8 5.53 14.28 6.51
CA LEU A 8 5.01 14.63 7.84
C LEU A 8 3.77 13.82 8.22
N ARG A 9 2.83 13.62 7.28
CA ARG A 9 1.64 12.77 7.50
C ARG A 9 2.04 11.32 7.79
N PHE A 10 2.88 10.70 6.95
CA PHE A 10 3.36 9.35 7.21
C PHE A 10 4.13 9.22 8.53
N LYS A 11 4.90 10.24 8.93
CA LYS A 11 5.63 10.26 10.21
C LYS A 11 4.70 10.22 11.42
N ARG A 12 3.53 10.86 11.36
CA ARG A 12 2.54 10.81 12.45
C ARG A 12 1.98 9.41 12.64
N TYR A 13 1.60 8.74 11.54
CA TYR A 13 1.11 7.36 11.60
C TYR A 13 2.22 6.34 11.87
N ALA A 14 3.50 6.67 11.61
CA ALA A 14 4.63 5.83 11.98
C ALA A 14 4.76 5.64 13.50
N GLN A 15 4.23 6.56 14.32
CA GLN A 15 4.18 6.37 15.77
C GLN A 15 3.29 5.18 16.18
N LEU A 16 2.29 4.82 15.35
CA LEU A 16 1.45 3.64 15.58
C LEU A 16 2.22 2.32 15.40
N LEU A 17 3.42 2.36 14.81
CA LEU A 17 4.30 1.19 14.71
C LEU A 17 5.11 0.95 16.00
N ALA A 18 5.23 1.95 16.89
CA ALA A 18 6.02 1.85 18.11
C ALA A 18 5.69 0.63 19.00
N PRO A 19 4.42 0.27 19.28
CA PRO A 19 4.09 -0.92 20.06
C PRO A 19 4.48 -2.24 19.36
N MET A 20 4.62 -2.23 18.04
CA MET A 20 4.92 -3.40 17.21
C MET A 20 6.33 -3.35 16.60
N LYS A 21 7.24 -2.54 17.16
CA LYS A 21 8.58 -2.33 16.57
C LYS A 21 9.38 -3.62 16.38
N TRP A 22 9.25 -4.59 17.29
CA TRP A 22 9.98 -5.86 17.23
C TRP A 22 9.40 -6.82 16.19
N THR A 23 8.08 -6.90 16.04
CA THR A 23 7.45 -7.72 15.00
C THR A 23 7.71 -7.14 13.63
N PHE A 24 7.67 -5.80 13.50
CA PHE A 24 8.06 -5.11 12.27
C PHE A 24 9.54 -5.34 11.94
N LEU A 25 10.45 -5.22 12.92
CA LEU A 25 11.87 -5.51 12.73
C LEU A 25 12.11 -6.95 12.27
N GLY A 26 11.44 -7.92 12.92
CA GLY A 26 11.50 -9.33 12.51
C GLY A 26 11.02 -9.52 11.07
N ALA A 27 9.97 -8.81 10.65
CA ALA A 27 9.49 -8.85 9.28
C ALA A 27 10.51 -8.27 8.30
N VAL A 28 11.15 -7.14 8.65
CA VAL A 28 12.19 -6.50 7.82
C VAL A 28 13.39 -7.42 7.67
N LEU A 29 13.90 -7.98 8.78
CA LEU A 29 15.05 -8.91 8.76
C LEU A 29 14.75 -10.15 7.91
N ALA A 30 13.56 -10.75 8.09
CA ALA A 30 13.12 -11.88 7.27
C ALA A 30 12.99 -11.50 5.78
N GLY A 31 12.52 -10.29 5.48
CA GLY A 31 12.41 -9.78 4.12
C GLY A 31 13.77 -9.56 3.44
N VAL A 32 14.75 -8.99 4.17
CA VAL A 32 16.12 -8.84 3.69
C VAL A 32 16.74 -10.22 3.43
N GLY A 33 16.60 -11.15 4.38
CA GLY A 33 17.05 -12.53 4.22
C GLY A 33 16.41 -13.21 3.01
N ALA A 34 15.09 -13.09 2.84
CA ALA A 34 14.37 -13.63 1.70
C ALA A 34 14.86 -13.04 0.37
N GLY A 35 15.15 -11.74 0.32
CA GLY A 35 15.69 -11.07 -0.85
C GLY A 35 17.09 -11.60 -1.21
N VAL A 36 17.97 -11.70 -0.22
CA VAL A 36 19.32 -12.26 -0.39
C VAL A 36 19.23 -13.70 -0.88
N VAL A 37 18.48 -14.58 -0.20
CA VAL A 37 18.33 -16.00 -0.60
C VAL A 37 17.71 -16.12 -2.00
N SER A 38 16.76 -15.26 -2.36
CA SER A 38 16.14 -15.26 -3.70
C SER A 38 17.12 -14.87 -4.80
N SER A 39 17.96 -13.85 -4.55
CA SER A 39 18.95 -13.39 -5.52
C SER A 39 20.21 -14.25 -5.60
N ALA A 40 20.63 -14.81 -4.45
CA ALA A 40 21.93 -15.42 -4.28
C ALA A 40 21.89 -16.93 -4.25
N GLY A 41 20.81 -17.51 -3.73
CA GLY A 41 20.70 -18.95 -3.52
C GLY A 41 20.92 -19.73 -4.82
N LEU A 42 20.16 -19.42 -5.87
CA LEU A 42 20.27 -20.16 -7.13
C LEU A 42 21.59 -19.93 -7.88
N PRO A 43 22.08 -18.69 -8.10
CA PRO A 43 23.39 -18.49 -8.72
C PRO A 43 24.54 -19.13 -7.92
N PHE A 44 24.48 -19.10 -6.59
CA PHE A 44 25.46 -19.76 -5.73
C PHE A 44 25.45 -21.29 -5.92
N MET A 45 24.25 -21.88 -5.93
CA MET A 45 24.06 -23.32 -6.16
C MET A 45 24.58 -23.75 -7.54
N VAL A 46 24.31 -22.97 -8.59
CA VAL A 46 24.80 -23.27 -9.94
C VAL A 46 26.31 -23.16 -10.03
N ARG A 47 26.95 -22.23 -9.30
CA ARG A 47 28.41 -22.09 -9.32
C ARG A 47 29.14 -23.13 -8.47
N HIS A 48 28.59 -23.52 -7.32
CA HIS A 48 29.33 -24.33 -6.34
C HIS A 48 28.79 -25.75 -6.17
N VAL A 49 27.49 -25.96 -6.36
CA VAL A 49 26.85 -27.25 -6.06
C VAL A 49 26.59 -28.06 -7.33
N PHE A 50 26.14 -27.43 -8.40
CA PHE A 50 25.87 -28.13 -9.66
C PHE A 50 27.12 -28.75 -10.29
N PRO A 51 28.32 -28.12 -10.23
CA PRO A 51 29.53 -28.77 -10.71
C PRO A 51 29.90 -30.01 -9.89
N ILE A 52 29.58 -30.06 -8.59
CA ILE A 52 29.79 -31.26 -7.77
C ILE A 52 28.87 -32.41 -8.22
N ILE A 53 27.65 -32.08 -8.67
CA ILE A 53 26.65 -33.07 -9.13
C ILE A 53 26.93 -33.55 -10.56
N PHE A 54 27.37 -32.66 -11.45
CA PHE A 54 27.44 -32.90 -12.90
C PHE A 54 28.86 -32.90 -13.50
N ALA A 55 29.93 -32.88 -12.68
CA ALA A 55 31.31 -32.88 -13.17
C ALA A 55 31.66 -34.07 -14.07
N ASP A 56 31.00 -35.21 -13.92
CA ASP A 56 31.37 -36.48 -14.56
C ASP A 56 30.81 -36.73 -15.97
N ALA A 57 30.01 -35.84 -16.54
CA ALA A 57 29.36 -36.14 -17.83
C ALA A 57 30.32 -36.15 -19.05
N GLY A 58 31.61 -35.79 -18.90
CA GLY A 58 32.51 -35.63 -20.05
C GLY A 58 33.99 -36.02 -19.92
N SER A 59 34.57 -36.20 -18.71
CA SER A 59 36.04 -36.35 -18.59
C SER A 59 36.56 -37.49 -17.71
N GLY A 60 35.72 -38.23 -16.97
CA GLY A 60 36.16 -39.41 -16.21
C GLY A 60 37.17 -39.15 -15.07
N GLU A 61 37.36 -37.90 -14.66
CA GLU A 61 38.18 -37.52 -13.50
C GLU A 61 37.33 -36.73 -12.50
N ALA A 62 37.16 -37.29 -11.31
CA ALA A 62 36.48 -36.65 -10.19
C ALA A 62 37.25 -35.39 -9.76
N ARG A 63 36.61 -34.22 -9.80
CA ARG A 63 37.19 -33.01 -9.19
C ARG A 63 37.29 -33.23 -7.67
N PRO A 64 38.42 -32.85 -7.04
CA PRO A 64 38.57 -33.00 -5.60
C PRO A 64 37.51 -32.17 -4.87
N ILE A 65 36.85 -32.80 -3.89
CA ILE A 65 35.86 -32.17 -3.02
C ILE A 65 36.50 -30.89 -2.43
N PRO A 66 35.81 -29.74 -2.43
CA PRO A 66 36.36 -28.52 -1.84
C PRO A 66 36.79 -28.78 -0.39
N GLU A 67 38.04 -28.43 -0.03
CA GLU A 67 38.58 -28.70 1.31
C GLU A 67 37.68 -28.15 2.44
N SER A 68 36.97 -27.05 2.20
CA SER A 68 36.01 -26.47 3.14
C SER A 68 34.85 -27.41 3.44
N VAL A 69 34.35 -28.14 2.45
CA VAL A 69 33.26 -29.11 2.59
C VAL A 69 33.76 -30.36 3.30
N GLN A 70 34.96 -30.85 2.96
CA GLN A 70 35.59 -31.95 3.68
C GLN A 70 35.87 -31.61 5.14
N ARG A 71 36.34 -30.39 5.46
CA ARG A 71 36.57 -29.94 6.85
C ARG A 71 35.28 -29.81 7.65
N LEU A 72 34.22 -29.27 7.06
CA LEU A 72 32.91 -29.15 7.71
C LEU A 72 32.29 -30.52 7.97
N ALA A 73 32.42 -31.43 7.00
CA ALA A 73 31.91 -32.78 7.13
C ALA A 73 32.70 -33.59 8.16
N THR A 74 34.03 -33.57 8.11
CA THR A 74 34.86 -34.24 9.13
C THR A 74 34.60 -33.68 10.53
N TRP A 75 34.30 -32.38 10.68
CA TRP A 75 33.88 -31.78 11.95
C TRP A 75 32.49 -32.27 12.42
N LEU A 76 31.53 -32.52 11.51
CA LEU A 76 30.17 -32.96 11.83
C LEU A 76 30.05 -34.47 12.03
N THR A 77 30.69 -35.28 11.19
CA THR A 77 30.50 -36.73 11.11
C THR A 77 31.71 -37.53 11.60
N ASN A 78 32.82 -36.88 11.97
CA ASN A 78 34.07 -37.53 12.39
C ASN A 78 34.62 -38.58 11.39
N GLN A 79 34.12 -38.57 10.15
CA GLN A 79 34.54 -39.45 9.06
C GLN A 79 34.59 -38.65 7.74
N PRO A 80 35.53 -38.95 6.83
CA PRO A 80 35.50 -38.38 5.49
C PRO A 80 34.23 -38.85 4.76
N LEU A 81 33.57 -37.93 4.06
CA LEU A 81 32.36 -38.26 3.29
C LEU A 81 32.72 -39.11 2.08
N ASP A 82 31.94 -40.17 1.87
CA ASP A 82 31.92 -40.96 0.65
C ASP A 82 31.32 -40.13 -0.52
N GLU A 83 31.71 -40.40 -1.77
CA GLU A 83 31.24 -39.63 -2.94
C GLU A 83 29.72 -39.63 -3.06
N SER A 84 29.09 -40.78 -2.74
CA SER A 84 27.64 -40.96 -2.66
C SER A 84 26.98 -40.02 -1.64
N SER A 85 27.63 -39.80 -0.49
CA SER A 85 27.14 -38.94 0.59
C SER A 85 27.29 -37.45 0.26
N VAL A 86 28.37 -37.08 -0.45
CA VAL A 86 28.56 -35.72 -0.96
C VAL A 86 27.49 -35.36 -2.00
N LEU A 87 27.16 -36.30 -2.90
CA LEU A 87 26.11 -36.10 -3.91
C LEU A 87 24.73 -35.91 -3.25
N VAL A 88 24.39 -36.73 -2.25
CA VAL A 88 23.13 -36.59 -1.50
C VAL A 88 23.06 -35.25 -0.78
N LEU A 89 24.15 -34.81 -0.14
CA LEU A 89 24.22 -33.52 0.56
C LEU A 89 24.09 -32.34 -0.41
N ALA A 90 24.75 -32.41 -1.57
CA ALA A 90 24.66 -31.42 -2.64
C ALA A 90 23.23 -31.31 -3.18
N CYS A 91 22.56 -32.45 -3.42
CA CYS A 91 21.16 -32.47 -3.84
C CYS A 91 20.21 -31.94 -2.75
N ALA A 92 20.49 -32.20 -1.47
CA ALA A 92 19.69 -31.72 -0.34
C ALA A 92 19.79 -30.20 -0.11
N MET A 93 20.86 -29.55 -0.57
CA MET A 93 21.01 -28.09 -0.48
C MET A 93 19.95 -27.34 -1.30
N LEU A 94 19.48 -27.88 -2.43
CA LEU A 94 18.46 -27.24 -3.24
C LEU A 94 17.11 -27.09 -2.49
N PRO A 95 16.46 -28.17 -2.00
CA PRO A 95 15.24 -28.03 -1.22
C PRO A 95 15.46 -27.23 0.07
N LEU A 96 16.65 -27.28 0.69
CA LEU A 96 16.97 -26.47 1.86
C LEU A 96 16.95 -24.96 1.57
N VAL A 97 17.55 -24.53 0.45
CA VAL A 97 17.53 -23.12 0.02
C VAL A 97 16.11 -22.64 -0.27
N PHE A 98 15.31 -23.47 -0.96
CA PHE A 98 13.90 -23.14 -1.22
C PHE A 98 13.04 -23.14 0.05
N LEU A 99 13.30 -24.05 0.99
CA LEU A 99 12.64 -24.08 2.30
C LEU A 99 12.97 -22.82 3.10
N LEU A 100 14.26 -22.46 3.20
CA LEU A 100 14.71 -21.24 3.88
C LEU A 100 14.06 -20.00 3.27
N ARG A 101 14.04 -19.90 1.94
CA ARG A 101 13.35 -18.83 1.22
C ARG A 101 11.86 -18.78 1.57
N GLY A 102 11.19 -19.93 1.57
CA GLY A 102 9.77 -20.04 1.89
C GLY A 102 9.45 -19.60 3.32
N VAL A 103 10.24 -20.06 4.30
CA VAL A 103 10.11 -19.67 5.71
C VAL A 103 10.32 -18.17 5.89
N LEU A 104 11.36 -17.59 5.27
CA LEU A 104 11.64 -16.16 5.36
C LEU A 104 10.52 -15.30 4.73
N LEU A 105 10.01 -15.72 3.57
CA LEU A 105 8.87 -15.05 2.93
C LEU A 105 7.59 -15.17 3.77
N PHE A 106 7.36 -16.32 4.40
CA PHE A 106 6.23 -16.53 5.30
C PHE A 106 6.31 -15.62 6.53
N ILE A 107 7.46 -15.59 7.21
CA ILE A 107 7.68 -14.72 8.40
C ILE A 107 7.50 -13.25 8.01
N ASN A 108 8.10 -12.80 6.91
CA ASN A 108 7.95 -11.45 6.41
C ASN A 108 6.48 -11.10 6.15
N GLY A 109 5.78 -11.92 5.36
CA GLY A 109 4.39 -11.68 4.98
C GLY A 109 3.43 -11.71 6.17
N TYR A 110 3.59 -12.69 7.07
CA TYR A 110 2.75 -12.84 8.25
C TYR A 110 2.94 -11.68 9.23
N PHE A 111 4.18 -11.33 9.58
CA PHE A 111 4.43 -10.22 10.50
C PHE A 111 4.06 -8.86 9.91
N LEU A 112 4.31 -8.61 8.61
CA LEU A 112 3.84 -7.37 7.97
C LEU A 112 2.31 -7.28 7.96
N ALA A 113 1.61 -8.39 7.68
CA ALA A 113 0.16 -8.42 7.73
C ALA A 113 -0.38 -8.17 9.14
N ALA A 114 0.22 -8.79 10.17
CA ALA A 114 -0.14 -8.60 11.57
C ALA A 114 0.06 -7.14 12.02
N VAL A 115 1.22 -6.54 11.69
CA VAL A 115 1.49 -5.12 11.94
C VAL A 115 0.48 -4.24 11.21
N GLY A 116 0.21 -4.52 9.93
CA GLY A 116 -0.77 -3.78 9.14
C GLY A 116 -2.18 -3.81 9.73
N LEU A 117 -2.61 -4.96 10.26
CA LEU A 117 -3.91 -5.09 10.95
C LEU A 117 -3.97 -4.22 12.22
N ARG A 118 -2.93 -4.24 13.06
CA ARG A 118 -2.89 -3.46 14.31
C ARG A 118 -2.81 -1.95 14.07
N VAL A 119 -2.09 -1.53 13.04
CA VAL A 119 -2.06 -0.11 12.62
C VAL A 119 -3.45 0.34 12.19
N VAL A 120 -4.14 -0.47 11.38
CA VAL A 120 -5.50 -0.16 10.90
C VAL A 120 -6.53 -0.17 12.02
N GLU A 121 -6.44 -1.11 12.96
CA GLU A 121 -7.22 -1.12 14.19
C GLU A 121 -7.05 0.20 14.96
N SER A 122 -5.81 0.64 15.17
CA SER A 122 -5.51 1.90 15.87
C SER A 122 -6.09 3.11 15.15
N ILE A 123 -5.96 3.17 13.82
CA ILE A 123 -6.54 4.25 13.00
C ILE A 123 -8.07 4.25 13.10
N ARG A 124 -8.72 3.07 13.04
CA ARG A 124 -10.17 2.94 13.17
C ARG A 124 -10.66 3.40 14.52
N LEU A 125 -9.98 3.01 15.61
CA LEU A 125 -10.33 3.43 16.96
C LEU A 125 -10.18 4.95 17.13
N GLN A 126 -9.10 5.55 16.60
CA GLN A 126 -8.91 7.00 16.64
C GLN A 126 -9.98 7.74 15.84
N ALA A 127 -10.26 7.30 14.60
CA ALA A 127 -11.28 7.92 13.76
C ALA A 127 -12.68 7.77 14.38
N PHE A 128 -13.00 6.59 14.90
CA PHE A 128 -14.29 6.33 15.54
C PHE A 128 -14.46 7.14 16.83
N SER A 129 -13.45 7.15 17.70
CA SER A 129 -13.46 7.99 18.92
C SER A 129 -13.61 9.46 18.58
N ARG A 130 -12.93 9.93 17.51
CA ARG A 130 -13.06 11.32 17.09
C ARG A 130 -14.47 11.64 16.62
N LEU A 131 -15.10 10.76 15.84
CA LEU A 131 -16.49 10.93 15.40
C LEU A 131 -17.51 11.06 16.54
N GLN A 132 -17.25 10.41 17.69
CA GLN A 132 -18.12 10.55 18.87
C GLN A 132 -18.00 11.93 19.54
N CYS A 133 -16.88 12.62 19.37
CA CYS A 133 -16.65 13.95 19.95
C CYS A 133 -16.94 15.09 18.97
N LEU A 134 -17.02 14.82 17.67
CA LEU A 134 -17.26 15.87 16.67
C LEU A 134 -18.68 16.43 16.77
N SER A 135 -18.79 17.75 16.61
CA SER A 135 -20.05 18.50 16.64
C SER A 135 -21.09 17.97 15.65
N LEU A 136 -22.37 18.24 15.93
CA LEU A 136 -23.47 17.90 15.02
C LEU A 136 -23.39 18.62 13.67
N SER A 137 -22.78 19.80 13.62
CA SER A 137 -22.47 20.50 12.36
C SER A 137 -21.58 19.67 11.43
N PHE A 138 -20.58 18.98 11.99
CA PHE A 138 -19.73 18.07 11.22
C PHE A 138 -20.53 16.91 10.61
N HIS A 139 -21.45 16.31 11.38
CA HIS A 139 -22.28 15.20 10.91
C HIS A 139 -23.31 15.63 9.87
N GLN A 140 -23.84 16.85 9.95
CA GLN A 140 -24.77 17.39 8.96
C GLN A 140 -24.09 17.77 7.64
N SER A 141 -22.86 18.28 7.71
CA SER A 141 -22.07 18.66 6.52
C SER A 141 -21.49 17.45 5.77
N HIS A 142 -21.54 16.25 6.35
CA HIS A 142 -20.96 15.04 5.77
C HIS A 142 -22.00 13.93 5.62
N ARG A 143 -22.02 13.26 4.45
CA ARG A 143 -22.90 12.12 4.22
C ARG A 143 -22.45 10.93 5.06
N GLU A 144 -23.37 10.31 5.80
CA GLU A 144 -23.11 9.13 6.64
C GLU A 144 -22.36 8.01 5.88
N GLY A 145 -22.78 7.73 4.64
CA GLY A 145 -22.14 6.73 3.79
C GLY A 145 -20.69 7.04 3.43
N ASP A 146 -20.33 8.33 3.30
CA ASP A 146 -18.92 8.74 3.07
C ASP A 146 -18.08 8.51 4.32
N LEU A 147 -18.60 8.83 5.51
CA LEU A 147 -17.93 8.57 6.79
C LEU A 147 -17.69 7.07 7.01
N ILE A 148 -18.69 6.23 6.74
CA ILE A 148 -18.55 4.76 6.80
C ILE A 148 -17.47 4.28 5.83
N SER A 149 -17.49 4.76 4.58
CA SER A 149 -16.50 4.40 3.56
C SER A 149 -15.07 4.75 3.98
N ARG A 150 -14.87 5.92 4.62
CA ARG A 150 -13.56 6.34 5.14
C ARG A 150 -13.04 5.43 6.24
N ILE A 151 -13.89 5.02 7.18
CA ILE A 151 -13.48 4.15 8.30
C ILE A 151 -13.26 2.71 7.84
N ILE A 152 -14.07 2.20 6.91
CA ILE A 152 -14.06 0.78 6.53
C ILE A 152 -13.24 0.54 5.27
N ALA A 153 -13.62 1.16 4.16
CA ALA A 153 -13.06 0.89 2.84
C ALA A 153 -11.68 1.55 2.67
N ASP A 154 -11.54 2.84 3.01
CA ASP A 154 -10.25 3.54 2.87
C ASP A 154 -9.19 2.96 3.82
N THR A 155 -9.54 2.61 5.05
CA THR A 155 -8.58 1.95 5.97
C THR A 155 -8.17 0.56 5.48
N ALA A 156 -9.08 -0.21 4.88
CA ALA A 156 -8.74 -1.52 4.29
C ALA A 156 -7.85 -1.36 3.04
N MET A 157 -8.09 -0.33 2.24
CA MET A 157 -7.23 0.01 1.10
C MET A 157 -5.84 0.45 1.55
N LEU A 158 -5.77 1.30 2.59
CA LEU A 158 -4.53 1.70 3.24
C LEU A 158 -3.76 0.49 3.77
N GLN A 159 -4.43 -0.45 4.45
CA GLN A 159 -3.82 -1.70 4.93
C GLN A 159 -3.12 -2.46 3.80
N LYS A 160 -3.86 -2.77 2.73
CA LYS A 160 -3.37 -3.57 1.60
C LYS A 160 -2.18 -2.89 0.93
N ALA A 161 -2.26 -1.57 0.75
CA ALA A 161 -1.19 -0.79 0.17
C ALA A 161 0.05 -0.77 1.08
N LEU A 162 -0.10 -0.49 2.37
CA LEU A 162 1.02 -0.44 3.32
C LEU A 162 1.74 -1.79 3.44
N VAL A 163 1.01 -2.89 3.59
CA VAL A 163 1.61 -4.23 3.72
C VAL A 163 2.42 -4.57 2.47
N ARG A 164 1.86 -4.29 1.28
CA ARG A 164 2.53 -4.59 0.01
C ARG A 164 3.74 -3.68 -0.23
N VAL A 165 3.59 -2.37 -0.01
CA VAL A 165 4.68 -1.39 -0.16
C VAL A 165 5.82 -1.71 0.81
N ALA A 166 5.51 -2.02 2.08
CA ALA A 166 6.52 -2.38 3.06
C ALA A 166 7.26 -3.68 2.68
N ALA A 167 6.55 -4.70 2.21
CA ALA A 167 7.17 -5.94 1.75
C ALA A 167 8.11 -5.69 0.56
N ASP A 168 7.64 -4.97 -0.46
CA ASP A 168 8.40 -4.73 -1.67
C ASP A 168 9.58 -3.76 -1.44
N LEU A 169 9.44 -2.74 -0.58
CA LEU A 169 10.55 -1.83 -0.24
C LEU A 169 11.67 -2.52 0.55
N VAL A 170 11.40 -3.66 1.18
CA VAL A 170 12.41 -4.46 1.88
C VAL A 170 12.99 -5.52 0.96
N ILE A 171 12.14 -6.34 0.35
CA ILE A 171 12.57 -7.52 -0.42
C ILE A 171 13.22 -7.11 -1.75
N GLN A 172 12.63 -6.16 -2.48
CA GLN A 172 13.09 -5.87 -3.85
C GLN A 172 14.47 -5.21 -3.87
N PRO A 173 14.79 -4.19 -3.03
CA PRO A 173 16.14 -3.65 -2.96
C PRO A 173 17.16 -4.68 -2.46
N ALA A 174 16.82 -5.50 -1.47
CA ALA A 174 17.71 -6.57 -0.99
C ALA A 174 18.02 -7.59 -2.09
N THR A 175 17.02 -7.97 -2.88
CA THR A 175 17.18 -8.87 -4.03
C THR A 175 18.04 -8.21 -5.11
N LEU A 176 17.80 -6.93 -5.42
CA LEU A 176 18.55 -6.19 -6.44
C LEU A 176 20.02 -6.03 -6.04
N LEU A 177 20.29 -5.67 -4.77
CA LEU A 177 21.63 -5.54 -4.23
C LEU A 177 22.34 -6.90 -4.15
N GLY A 178 21.65 -7.96 -3.76
CA GLY A 178 22.22 -9.31 -3.73
C GLY A 178 22.56 -9.83 -5.13
N ALA A 179 21.65 -9.66 -6.10
CA ALA A 179 21.86 -10.05 -7.48
C ALA A 179 23.00 -9.24 -8.12
N GLY A 180 22.99 -7.92 -7.93
CA GLY A 180 24.04 -7.02 -8.40
C GLY A 180 25.39 -7.29 -7.75
N GLY A 181 25.42 -7.60 -6.45
CA GLY A 181 26.64 -7.94 -5.70
C GLY A 181 27.27 -9.25 -6.19
N ILE A 182 26.46 -10.27 -6.47
CA ILE A 182 26.96 -11.52 -7.06
C ILE A 182 27.45 -11.32 -8.48
N LEU A 183 26.70 -10.57 -9.28
CA LEU A 183 27.12 -10.26 -10.65
C LEU A 183 28.44 -9.49 -10.64
N LEU A 184 28.62 -8.54 -9.74
CA LEU A 184 29.89 -7.81 -9.55
C LEU A 184 31.02 -8.74 -9.10
N TYR A 185 30.76 -9.61 -8.11
CA TYR A 185 31.74 -10.59 -7.64
C TYR A 185 32.19 -11.54 -8.76
N LEU A 186 31.25 -12.05 -9.55
CA LEU A 186 31.52 -12.88 -10.73
C LEU A 186 32.30 -12.11 -11.80
N ALA A 187 31.93 -10.85 -12.05
CA ALA A 187 32.58 -10.02 -13.05
C ALA A 187 34.04 -9.74 -12.71
N ILE A 188 34.35 -9.46 -11.43
CA ILE A 188 35.72 -9.26 -10.95
C ILE A 188 36.50 -10.58 -10.97
N SER A 189 35.90 -11.67 -10.48
CA SER A 189 36.57 -12.98 -10.35
C SER A 189 36.88 -13.66 -11.67
N SER A 190 36.08 -13.43 -12.72
CA SER A 190 36.14 -14.21 -13.97
C SER A 190 36.32 -13.35 -15.23
N GLN A 191 36.89 -12.14 -15.09
CA GLN A 191 37.11 -11.17 -16.19
C GLN A 191 35.83 -10.78 -16.98
N GLY A 192 34.65 -10.95 -16.37
CA GLY A 192 33.35 -10.70 -16.97
C GLY A 192 32.89 -9.24 -16.90
N ALA A 193 33.79 -8.26 -17.00
CA ALA A 193 33.46 -6.83 -16.91
C ALA A 193 32.39 -6.40 -17.93
N LEU A 194 32.35 -7.06 -19.09
CA LEU A 194 31.35 -6.82 -20.13
C LEU A 194 29.93 -7.24 -19.71
N PHE A 195 29.76 -8.25 -18.84
CA PHE A 195 28.45 -8.63 -18.29
C PHE A 195 27.93 -7.59 -17.29
N MET A 196 28.83 -7.00 -16.50
CA MET A 196 28.49 -5.89 -15.59
C MET A 196 28.06 -4.65 -16.39
N LEU A 197 28.79 -4.32 -17.46
CA LEU A 197 28.40 -3.25 -18.38
C LEU A 197 27.04 -3.52 -19.04
N LEU A 198 26.80 -4.76 -19.46
CA LEU A 198 25.51 -5.18 -20.03
C LEU A 198 24.37 -5.03 -19.02
N ALA A 199 24.58 -5.40 -17.75
CA ALA A 199 23.62 -5.13 -16.69
C ALA A 199 23.38 -3.61 -16.54
N LEU A 200 24.45 -2.83 -16.42
CA LEU A 200 24.38 -1.37 -16.27
C LEU A 200 23.68 -0.66 -17.42
N VAL A 201 23.75 -1.19 -18.65
CA VAL A 201 23.07 -0.62 -19.83
C VAL A 201 21.65 -1.15 -19.98
N SER A 202 21.42 -2.44 -19.78
CA SER A 202 20.10 -3.06 -19.97
C SER A 202 19.06 -2.62 -18.94
N LEU A 203 19.48 -2.35 -17.69
CA LEU A 203 18.60 -1.85 -16.64
C LEU A 203 17.97 -0.47 -16.99
N PRO A 204 18.74 0.58 -17.34
CA PRO A 204 18.18 1.85 -17.80
C PRO A 204 17.28 1.72 -19.02
N VAL A 205 17.67 0.90 -20.00
CA VAL A 205 16.86 0.63 -21.20
C VAL A 205 15.50 0.04 -20.82
N LEU A 206 15.46 -0.82 -19.79
CA LEU A 206 14.22 -1.35 -19.24
C LEU A 206 13.38 -0.27 -18.53
N VAL A 207 14.01 0.63 -17.76
CA VAL A 207 13.30 1.65 -16.96
C VAL A 207 12.55 2.66 -17.84
N LEU A 208 13.05 3.00 -19.03
CA LEU A 208 12.43 3.98 -19.92
C LEU A 208 10.98 3.64 -20.33
N PRO A 209 10.68 2.47 -20.95
CA PRO A 209 9.32 2.10 -21.29
C PRO A 209 8.45 1.89 -20.05
N LEU A 210 9.01 1.37 -18.94
CA LEU A 210 8.26 1.24 -17.68
C LEU A 210 7.80 2.59 -17.14
N ARG A 211 8.63 3.63 -17.20
CA ARG A 211 8.23 5.00 -16.82
C ARG A 211 7.12 5.54 -17.72
N ALA A 212 7.23 5.35 -19.03
CA ALA A 212 6.21 5.78 -19.97
C ALA A 212 4.86 5.08 -19.72
N TYR A 213 4.87 3.75 -19.54
CA TYR A 213 3.67 2.98 -19.22
C TYR A 213 3.11 3.34 -17.85
N GLY A 214 3.95 3.48 -16.83
CA GLY A 214 3.55 3.90 -15.49
C GLY A 214 2.85 5.26 -15.49
N GLY A 215 3.40 6.24 -16.21
CA GLY A 215 2.75 7.55 -16.39
C GLY A 215 1.39 7.45 -17.08
N ALA A 216 1.28 6.63 -18.12
CA ALA A 216 0.02 6.37 -18.80
C ALA A 216 -1.01 5.68 -17.88
N ILE A 217 -0.60 4.66 -17.11
CA ILE A 217 -1.44 3.97 -16.13
C ILE A 217 -2.01 4.96 -15.13
N VAL A 218 -1.16 5.79 -14.50
CA VAL A 218 -1.61 6.76 -13.49
C VAL A 218 -2.59 7.77 -14.08
N SER A 219 -2.31 8.29 -15.29
CA SER A 219 -3.20 9.24 -15.98
C SER A 219 -4.57 8.62 -16.31
N ARG A 220 -4.59 7.39 -16.85
CA ARG A 220 -5.85 6.71 -17.21
C ARG A 220 -6.62 6.22 -15.99
N ALA A 221 -5.94 5.75 -14.95
CA ALA A 221 -6.54 5.37 -13.68
C ALA A 221 -7.25 6.56 -13.01
N ARG A 222 -6.64 7.76 -12.99
CA ARG A 222 -7.31 8.97 -12.48
C ARG A 222 -8.59 9.31 -13.24
N LYS A 223 -8.57 9.24 -14.57
CA LYS A 223 -9.77 9.46 -15.40
C LYS A 223 -10.84 8.39 -15.15
N SER A 224 -10.43 7.13 -15.01
CA SER A 224 -11.34 6.02 -14.69
C SER A 224 -11.99 6.21 -13.32
N GLN A 225 -11.24 6.66 -12.30
CA GLN A 225 -11.77 6.99 -10.99
C GLN A 225 -12.82 8.11 -11.04
N GLY A 226 -12.59 9.15 -11.85
CA GLY A 226 -13.59 10.19 -12.10
C GLY A 226 -14.90 9.61 -12.67
N LYS A 227 -14.81 8.70 -13.65
CA LYS A 227 -15.99 8.01 -14.20
C LYS A 227 -16.67 7.05 -13.24
N ALA A 228 -15.92 6.44 -12.32
CA ALA A 228 -16.52 5.69 -11.22
C ALA A 228 -17.33 6.60 -10.27
N GLY A 229 -16.85 7.84 -10.05
CA GLY A 229 -17.58 8.89 -9.34
C GLY A 229 -18.89 9.24 -10.05
N ASP A 230 -18.85 9.53 -11.35
CA ASP A 230 -20.05 9.81 -12.16
C ASP A 230 -21.09 8.69 -12.07
N LEU A 231 -20.65 7.42 -12.16
CA LEU A 231 -21.52 6.24 -12.00
C LEU A 231 -22.19 6.19 -10.62
N THR A 232 -21.41 6.44 -9.57
CA THR A 232 -21.90 6.41 -8.18
C THR A 232 -22.90 7.54 -7.93
N ALA A 233 -22.62 8.74 -8.44
CA ALA A 233 -23.50 9.89 -8.34
C ALA A 233 -24.84 9.63 -9.05
N HIS A 234 -24.79 9.16 -10.30
CA HIS A 234 -26.00 8.84 -11.07
C HIS A 234 -26.84 7.74 -10.41
N LEU A 235 -26.19 6.72 -9.84
CA LEU A 235 -26.89 5.67 -9.10
C LEU A 235 -27.55 6.22 -7.83
N SER A 236 -26.85 7.04 -7.04
CA SER A 236 -27.38 7.67 -5.83
C SER A 236 -28.60 8.54 -6.13
N GLU A 237 -28.53 9.35 -7.20
CA GLU A 237 -29.63 10.21 -7.64
C GLU A 237 -30.84 9.37 -8.08
N ASN A 238 -30.62 8.32 -8.87
CA ASN A 238 -31.71 7.42 -9.32
C ASN A 238 -32.37 6.66 -8.17
N LEU A 239 -31.62 6.29 -7.13
CA LEU A 239 -32.18 5.64 -5.94
C LEU A 239 -33.02 6.62 -5.10
N ALA A 240 -32.59 7.88 -4.98
CA ALA A 240 -33.32 8.91 -4.24
C ALA A 240 -34.60 9.37 -4.98
N SER A 241 -34.54 9.49 -6.31
CA SER A 241 -35.63 9.99 -7.16
C SER A 241 -36.46 8.87 -7.81
N GLN A 242 -36.51 7.69 -7.19
CA GLN A 242 -37.19 6.54 -7.78
C GLN A 242 -38.72 6.74 -7.98
N PRO A 243 -39.46 7.43 -7.07
CA PRO A 243 -40.85 7.78 -7.33
C PRO A 243 -41.04 8.63 -8.59
N ASP A 244 -40.18 9.61 -8.82
CA ASP A 244 -40.24 10.50 -10.00
C ASP A 244 -39.96 9.72 -11.28
N ILE A 245 -38.93 8.88 -11.28
CA ILE A 245 -38.57 8.03 -12.43
C ILE A 245 -39.74 7.13 -12.82
N ARG A 246 -40.48 6.58 -11.83
CA ARG A 246 -41.68 5.77 -12.06
C ARG A 246 -42.85 6.61 -12.55
N ALA A 247 -43.10 7.77 -11.95
CA ALA A 247 -44.21 8.65 -12.32
C ALA A 247 -44.10 9.15 -13.78
N TYR A 248 -42.87 9.42 -14.24
CA TYR A 248 -42.60 9.94 -15.59
C TYR A 248 -42.16 8.85 -16.60
N ASN A 249 -42.20 7.56 -16.25
CA ASN A 249 -41.76 6.45 -17.10
C ASN A 249 -40.35 6.62 -17.72
N LEU A 250 -39.39 7.07 -16.90
CA LEU A 250 -38.01 7.40 -17.35
C LEU A 250 -37.01 6.24 -17.25
N GLN A 251 -37.45 5.02 -16.91
CA GLN A 251 -36.57 3.90 -16.58
C GLN A 251 -35.59 3.58 -17.72
N GLU A 252 -36.07 3.53 -18.95
CA GLU A 252 -35.22 3.20 -20.10
C GLU A 252 -34.20 4.32 -20.40
N LYS A 253 -34.62 5.59 -20.27
CA LYS A 253 -33.73 6.75 -20.43
C LYS A 253 -32.61 6.72 -19.40
N GLN A 254 -32.94 6.52 -18.13
CA GLN A 254 -31.95 6.44 -17.05
C GLN A 254 -31.02 5.24 -17.20
N THR A 255 -31.54 4.09 -17.63
CA THR A 255 -30.74 2.90 -17.93
C THR A 255 -29.75 3.15 -19.07
N ARG A 256 -30.17 3.81 -20.15
CA ARG A 256 -29.28 4.19 -21.27
C ARG A 256 -28.21 5.18 -20.84
N MET A 257 -28.55 6.16 -20.00
CA MET A 257 -27.59 7.12 -19.43
C MET A 257 -26.54 6.40 -18.58
N PHE A 258 -26.98 5.51 -17.68
CA PHE A 258 -26.07 4.70 -16.86
C PHE A 258 -25.18 3.79 -17.71
N ALA A 259 -25.73 3.14 -18.75
CA ALA A 259 -24.97 2.29 -19.67
C ALA A 259 -23.85 3.08 -20.39
N ASN A 260 -24.13 4.32 -20.81
CA ASN A 260 -23.13 5.18 -21.44
C ASN A 260 -22.00 5.57 -20.47
N LEU A 261 -22.31 5.85 -19.21
CA LEU A 261 -21.31 6.11 -18.17
C LEU A 261 -20.46 4.85 -17.90
N ALA A 262 -21.11 3.68 -17.85
CA ALA A 262 -20.45 2.41 -17.64
C ALA A 262 -19.50 2.06 -18.79
N ASP A 263 -19.91 2.27 -20.04
CA ASP A 263 -19.04 2.06 -21.21
C ASP A 263 -17.82 2.98 -21.19
N GLN A 264 -17.97 4.27 -20.86
CA GLN A 264 -16.85 5.19 -20.71
C GLN A 264 -15.87 4.75 -19.60
N PHE A 265 -16.40 4.30 -18.47
CA PHE A 265 -15.60 3.73 -17.39
C PHE A 265 -14.80 2.51 -17.87
N VAL A 266 -15.46 1.55 -18.54
CA VAL A 266 -14.83 0.35 -19.07
C VAL A 266 -13.74 0.69 -20.09
N ARG A 267 -13.98 1.62 -21.03
CA ARG A 267 -12.97 2.04 -22.02
C ARG A 267 -11.72 2.63 -21.36
N LEU A 268 -11.87 3.39 -20.27
CA LEU A 268 -10.73 3.92 -19.51
C LEU A 268 -10.01 2.83 -18.74
N GLN A 269 -10.76 1.92 -18.11
CA GLN A 269 -10.21 0.81 -17.35
C GLN A 269 -9.43 -0.17 -18.25
N LEU A 270 -9.95 -0.46 -19.45
CA LEU A 270 -9.25 -1.27 -20.46
C LEU A 270 -7.93 -0.62 -20.90
N LYS A 271 -7.84 0.71 -20.99
CA LYS A 271 -6.58 1.41 -21.25
C LYS A 271 -5.58 1.19 -20.12
N THR A 272 -6.03 1.31 -18.86
CA THR A 272 -5.21 1.01 -17.68
C THR A 272 -4.68 -0.43 -17.71
N ILE A 273 -5.56 -1.39 -18.00
CA ILE A 273 -5.20 -2.82 -18.12
C ILE A 273 -4.21 -3.04 -19.26
N LYS A 274 -4.42 -2.41 -20.43
CA LYS A 274 -3.52 -2.51 -21.60
C LYS A 274 -2.08 -2.15 -21.21
N TYR A 275 -1.88 -0.97 -20.61
CA TYR A 275 -0.54 -0.53 -20.24
C TYR A 275 0.06 -1.38 -19.12
N ASN A 276 -0.75 -1.83 -18.16
CA ASN A 276 -0.27 -2.72 -17.09
C ASN A 276 0.17 -4.09 -17.64
N ARG A 277 -0.56 -4.64 -18.61
CA ARG A 277 -0.24 -5.93 -19.25
C ARG A 277 0.95 -5.84 -20.20
N LEU A 278 1.22 -4.69 -20.81
CA LEU A 278 2.41 -4.47 -21.64
C LEU A 278 3.73 -4.54 -20.84
N ILE A 279 3.71 -4.26 -19.53
CA ILE A 279 4.93 -4.32 -18.69
C ILE A 279 5.58 -5.71 -18.75
N GLY A 280 4.80 -6.79 -18.68
CA GLY A 280 5.33 -8.16 -18.68
C GLY A 280 6.11 -8.49 -19.96
N PRO A 281 5.47 -8.47 -21.14
CA PRO A 281 6.13 -8.73 -22.42
C PRO A 281 7.31 -7.80 -22.71
N THR A 282 7.25 -6.53 -22.31
CA THR A 282 8.39 -5.61 -22.50
C THR A 282 9.58 -5.99 -21.64
N VAL A 283 9.36 -6.36 -20.36
CA VAL A 283 10.43 -6.86 -19.49
C VAL A 283 11.03 -8.14 -20.07
N GLU A 284 10.19 -9.07 -20.51
CA GLU A 284 10.61 -10.33 -21.10
C GLU A 284 11.45 -10.11 -22.37
N MET A 285 10.98 -9.28 -23.30
CA MET A 285 11.70 -8.96 -24.54
C MET A 285 13.06 -8.29 -24.26
N VAL A 286 13.10 -7.29 -23.37
CA VAL A 286 14.35 -6.60 -23.01
C VAL A 286 15.32 -7.58 -22.32
N SER A 287 14.81 -8.42 -21.42
CA SER A 287 15.63 -9.44 -20.76
C SER A 287 16.14 -10.50 -21.73
N ALA A 288 15.32 -10.95 -22.69
CA ALA A 288 15.71 -11.93 -23.70
C ALA A 288 16.77 -11.37 -24.65
N LEU A 289 16.65 -10.11 -25.08
CA LEU A 289 17.66 -9.44 -25.90
C LEU A 289 18.98 -9.26 -25.13
N ALA A 290 18.90 -8.84 -23.86
CA ALA A 290 20.07 -8.68 -23.00
C ALA A 290 20.77 -10.02 -22.77
N ILE A 291 20.03 -11.08 -22.44
CA ILE A 291 20.55 -12.44 -22.26
C ILE A 291 21.12 -12.98 -23.58
N GLY A 292 20.44 -12.81 -24.71
CA GLY A 292 20.92 -13.25 -26.02
C GLY A 292 22.25 -12.61 -26.40
N PHE A 293 22.40 -11.30 -26.16
CA PHE A 293 23.68 -10.62 -26.37
C PHE A 293 24.75 -11.06 -25.36
N ALA A 294 24.36 -11.35 -24.11
CA ALA A 294 25.25 -11.93 -23.11
C ALA A 294 25.76 -13.32 -23.51
N VAL A 295 24.89 -14.18 -24.07
CA VAL A 295 25.25 -15.49 -24.66
C VAL A 295 26.27 -15.30 -25.78
N TYR A 296 26.00 -14.38 -26.72
CA TYR A 296 26.92 -14.11 -27.83
C TYR A 296 28.31 -13.68 -27.34
N LEU A 297 28.36 -12.76 -26.37
CA LEU A 297 29.63 -12.32 -25.78
C LEU A 297 30.35 -13.42 -25.02
N GLY A 298 29.62 -14.18 -24.20
CA GLY A 298 30.16 -15.30 -23.44
C GLY A 298 30.75 -16.37 -24.34
N ALA A 299 30.04 -16.74 -25.42
CA ALA A 299 30.52 -17.68 -26.43
C ALA A 299 31.76 -17.17 -27.16
N ARG A 300 31.78 -15.89 -27.57
CA ARG A 300 32.93 -15.28 -28.25
C ARG A 300 34.18 -15.22 -27.37
N GLN A 301 34.02 -15.07 -26.05
CA GLN A 301 35.11 -15.04 -25.08
C GLN A 301 35.56 -16.43 -24.62
N GLY A 302 34.89 -17.50 -25.08
CA GLY A 302 35.18 -18.86 -24.61
C GLY A 302 34.90 -19.06 -23.13
N MET A 303 33.92 -18.32 -22.58
CA MET A 303 33.58 -18.39 -21.15
C MET A 303 33.03 -19.77 -20.80
N SER A 304 33.50 -20.34 -19.70
CA SER A 304 33.05 -21.64 -19.23
C SER A 304 31.62 -21.59 -18.68
N MET A 305 30.87 -22.69 -18.87
CA MET A 305 29.44 -22.74 -18.54
C MET A 305 29.16 -22.56 -17.04
N ASP A 306 30.09 -22.97 -16.18
CA ASP A 306 30.07 -22.83 -14.72
C ASP A 306 30.18 -21.38 -14.23
N VAL A 307 30.71 -20.47 -15.07
CA VAL A 307 30.74 -19.02 -14.81
C VAL A 307 29.58 -18.33 -15.52
N PHE A 308 29.32 -18.72 -16.77
CA PHE A 308 28.32 -18.08 -17.62
C PHE A 308 26.88 -18.24 -17.08
N LEU A 309 26.48 -19.45 -16.69
CA LEU A 309 25.10 -19.74 -16.28
C LEU A 309 24.71 -18.98 -14.99
N PRO A 310 25.53 -18.94 -13.92
CA PRO A 310 25.26 -18.09 -12.76
C PRO A 310 25.15 -16.60 -13.08
N MET A 311 25.96 -16.08 -14.00
CA MET A 311 25.91 -14.66 -14.40
C MET A 311 24.59 -14.30 -15.07
N VAL A 312 24.12 -15.13 -16.02
CA VAL A 312 22.83 -14.93 -16.69
C VAL A 312 21.67 -15.03 -15.70
N MET A 313 21.71 -15.98 -14.75
CA MET A 313 20.69 -16.09 -13.71
C MET A 313 20.68 -14.87 -12.78
N ALA A 314 21.84 -14.39 -12.34
CA ALA A 314 21.94 -13.20 -11.51
C ALA A 314 21.37 -11.97 -12.23
N LEU A 315 21.66 -11.81 -13.53
CA LEU A 315 21.08 -10.75 -14.35
C LEU A 315 19.55 -10.88 -14.47
N TYR A 316 19.04 -12.09 -14.71
CA TYR A 316 17.60 -12.35 -14.78
C TYR A 316 16.88 -11.98 -13.47
N PHE A 317 17.45 -12.38 -12.32
CA PHE A 317 16.91 -12.04 -11.00
C PHE A 317 16.99 -10.55 -10.68
N ALA A 318 17.86 -9.78 -11.33
CA ALA A 318 17.90 -8.33 -11.17
C ALA A 318 16.73 -7.60 -11.87
N TYR A 319 16.08 -8.20 -12.88
CA TYR A 319 15.00 -7.55 -13.62
C TYR A 319 13.66 -7.52 -12.87
N ASP A 320 13.28 -8.59 -12.18
CA ASP A 320 11.97 -8.67 -11.48
C ASP A 320 11.82 -7.61 -10.36
N PRO A 321 12.84 -7.32 -9.52
CA PRO A 321 12.79 -6.25 -8.54
C PRO A 321 12.49 -4.88 -9.14
N ILE A 322 13.07 -4.55 -10.30
CA ILE A 322 12.88 -3.26 -10.98
C ILE A 322 11.43 -3.09 -11.40
N LYS A 323 10.83 -4.15 -11.96
CA LYS A 323 9.42 -4.19 -12.34
C LYS A 323 8.53 -3.93 -11.13
N LYS A 324 8.78 -4.61 -10.01
CA LYS A 324 7.98 -4.48 -8.79
C LYS A 324 8.12 -3.09 -8.15
N LEU A 325 9.34 -2.56 -8.08
CA LEU A 325 9.62 -1.20 -7.59
C LEU A 325 8.89 -0.13 -8.42
N GLY A 326 8.71 -0.33 -9.73
CA GLY A 326 7.91 0.55 -10.58
C GLY A 326 6.44 0.64 -10.16
N VAL A 327 5.86 -0.44 -9.61
CA VAL A 327 4.46 -0.50 -9.17
C VAL A 327 4.27 0.10 -7.76
N VAL A 328 5.30 0.02 -6.91
CA VAL A 328 5.27 0.55 -5.52
C VAL A 328 4.84 2.02 -5.49
N MET A 329 5.31 2.84 -6.43
CA MET A 329 4.96 4.27 -6.47
C MET A 329 3.47 4.52 -6.70
N GLY A 330 2.80 3.66 -7.47
CA GLY A 330 1.34 3.74 -7.66
C GLY A 330 0.57 3.37 -6.39
N GLN A 331 1.03 2.35 -5.67
CA GLN A 331 0.43 1.91 -4.40
C GLN A 331 0.65 2.92 -3.27
N LEU A 332 1.81 3.59 -3.25
CA LEU A 332 2.08 4.65 -2.29
C LEU A 332 1.12 5.83 -2.46
N LYS A 333 0.86 6.26 -3.70
CA LYS A 333 -0.16 7.29 -4.00
C LYS A 333 -1.57 6.84 -3.63
N GLN A 334 -1.88 5.56 -3.80
CA GLN A 334 -3.16 4.99 -3.39
C GLN A 334 -3.32 5.03 -1.86
N ALA A 335 -2.28 4.64 -1.11
CA ALA A 335 -2.23 4.75 0.33
C ALA A 335 -2.39 6.21 0.80
N GLU A 336 -1.70 7.14 0.14
CA GLU A 336 -1.75 8.58 0.43
C GLU A 336 -3.18 9.13 0.29
N ALA A 337 -3.88 8.81 -0.80
CA ALA A 337 -5.25 9.27 -1.01
C ALA A 337 -6.23 8.73 0.06
N SER A 338 -6.10 7.45 0.45
CA SER A 338 -6.90 6.89 1.54
C SER A 338 -6.57 7.55 2.87
N LEU A 339 -5.29 7.81 3.13
CA LEU A 339 -4.85 8.48 4.36
C LEU A 339 -5.38 9.91 4.45
N GLU A 340 -5.39 10.65 3.33
CA GLU A 340 -5.95 12.00 3.26
C GLU A 340 -7.45 12.01 3.60
N ARG A 341 -8.21 11.06 3.04
CA ARG A 341 -9.64 10.94 3.36
C ARG A 341 -9.88 10.60 4.83
N ILE A 342 -9.06 9.74 5.43
CA ILE A 342 -9.16 9.41 6.86
C ILE A 342 -8.76 10.60 7.73
N SER A 343 -7.71 11.34 7.34
CA SER A 343 -7.21 12.48 8.10
C SER A 343 -8.25 13.60 8.24
N LEU A 344 -9.19 13.74 7.30
CA LEU A 344 -10.29 14.69 7.42
C LEU A 344 -11.12 14.45 8.70
N ILE A 345 -11.27 13.21 9.14
CA ILE A 345 -11.97 12.86 10.38
C ILE A 345 -11.03 13.04 11.58
N VAL A 346 -9.85 12.42 11.53
CA VAL A 346 -8.91 12.37 12.67
C VAL A 346 -8.36 13.75 13.04
N ASP A 347 -8.19 14.62 12.05
CA ASP A 347 -7.60 15.95 12.20
C ASP A 347 -8.64 17.07 12.22
N SER A 348 -9.93 16.71 12.17
CA SER A 348 -11.01 17.68 12.30
C SER A 348 -10.89 18.40 13.64
N GLN A 349 -11.01 19.74 13.60
CA GLN A 349 -11.00 20.56 14.82
C GLN A 349 -12.32 20.36 15.58
N ASP A 350 -12.23 20.38 16.90
CA ASP A 350 -13.44 20.37 17.71
C ASP A 350 -14.03 21.78 17.70
N MET A 351 -15.23 21.92 17.15
CA MET A 351 -15.92 23.21 17.12
C MET A 351 -16.66 23.50 18.43
N LEU A 352 -16.77 22.51 19.33
CA LEU A 352 -17.35 22.62 20.66
C LEU A 352 -16.40 22.01 21.70
N PRO A 353 -15.16 22.55 21.84
CA PRO A 353 -14.22 22.01 22.82
C PRO A 353 -14.77 22.20 24.23
N GLU A 354 -14.53 21.22 25.10
CA GLU A 354 -14.72 21.42 26.52
C GLU A 354 -13.80 22.54 27.02
N PRO A 355 -14.28 23.39 27.95
CA PRO A 355 -13.44 24.43 28.55
C PRO A 355 -12.25 23.80 29.27
N THR A 356 -11.10 24.47 29.24
CA THR A 356 -9.86 24.01 29.91
C THR A 356 -10.02 23.84 31.42
N GLN A 357 -10.97 24.56 32.02
CA GLN A 357 -11.37 24.42 33.41
C GLN A 357 -12.91 24.28 33.45
N PRO A 358 -13.44 23.04 33.35
CA PRO A 358 -14.87 22.82 33.44
C PRO A 358 -15.37 23.15 34.85
N MET A 359 -16.46 23.91 34.94
CA MET A 359 -17.14 24.14 36.20
C MET A 359 -18.08 22.96 36.49
N PRO A 360 -17.94 22.29 37.66
CA PRO A 360 -18.83 21.20 38.02
C PRO A 360 -20.25 21.74 38.26
N LEU A 361 -21.22 21.17 37.57
CA LEU A 361 -22.64 21.46 37.79
C LEU A 361 -23.10 20.64 39.01
N SER A 362 -23.48 21.31 40.10
CA SER A 362 -23.97 20.66 41.34
C SER A 362 -25.45 20.29 41.22
N GLU A 363 -26.32 21.27 41.39
CA GLU A 363 -27.76 21.18 41.10
C GLU A 363 -28.12 22.29 40.13
N ALA A 364 -28.70 21.92 38.98
CA ALA A 364 -29.23 22.89 38.03
C ALA A 364 -30.57 23.42 38.56
N ASP A 365 -30.72 24.74 38.67
CA ASP A 365 -31.99 25.37 39.08
C ASP A 365 -33.12 25.16 38.05
N GLY A 366 -32.78 24.72 36.83
CA GLY A 366 -33.71 24.46 35.74
C GLY A 366 -34.18 25.72 35.01
N SER A 367 -33.60 26.89 35.30
CA SER A 367 -33.83 28.11 34.56
C SER A 367 -33.02 28.15 33.26
N ILE A 368 -33.57 28.76 32.21
CA ILE A 368 -32.91 28.91 30.92
C ILE A 368 -32.98 30.37 30.52
N ARG A 369 -31.83 30.97 30.16
CA ARG A 369 -31.75 32.35 29.67
C ARG A 369 -30.99 32.41 28.35
N PHE A 370 -31.61 33.03 27.36
CA PHE A 370 -30.98 33.52 26.13
C PHE A 370 -30.74 35.02 26.29
N ASP A 371 -29.49 35.47 26.16
CA ASP A 371 -29.11 36.89 26.26
C ASP A 371 -28.68 37.41 24.88
N ARG A 372 -29.61 38.01 24.14
CA ARG A 372 -29.39 38.57 22.79
C ARG A 372 -28.68 37.60 21.83
N VAL A 373 -29.10 36.34 21.88
CA VAL A 373 -28.45 35.26 21.13
C VAL A 373 -28.68 35.38 19.63
N THR A 374 -27.58 35.34 18.87
CA THR A 374 -27.59 35.30 17.40
C THR A 374 -26.92 34.02 16.91
N PHE A 375 -27.54 33.32 15.97
CA PHE A 375 -27.06 32.03 15.48
C PHE A 375 -27.37 31.78 14.00
N GLN A 376 -26.40 31.19 13.30
CA GLN A 376 -26.51 30.67 11.94
C GLN A 376 -25.83 29.29 11.82
N TYR A 377 -26.34 28.42 10.95
CA TYR A 377 -25.65 27.17 10.60
C TYR A 377 -24.59 27.39 9.51
N GLU A 378 -24.89 28.23 8.52
CA GLU A 378 -24.00 28.55 7.39
C GLU A 378 -23.77 30.06 7.28
N GLN A 379 -24.49 30.76 6.39
CA GLN A 379 -24.26 32.19 6.11
C GLN A 379 -25.44 33.09 6.44
N GLU A 380 -26.64 32.53 6.67
CA GLU A 380 -27.83 33.31 6.98
C GLU A 380 -28.23 33.13 8.46
N PRO A 381 -28.47 34.24 9.19
CA PRO A 381 -28.91 34.19 10.58
C PRO A 381 -30.32 33.59 10.66
N ILE A 382 -30.45 32.54 11.48
CA ILE A 382 -31.73 31.86 11.75
C ILE A 382 -32.37 32.43 13.02
N LEU A 383 -31.53 32.80 13.99
CA LEU A 383 -31.92 33.49 15.21
C LEU A 383 -31.15 34.81 15.26
N SER A 384 -31.86 35.90 15.55
CA SER A 384 -31.28 37.25 15.62
C SER A 384 -31.70 37.91 16.92
N GLU A 385 -30.71 38.24 17.77
CA GLU A 385 -30.88 38.95 19.04
C GLU A 385 -31.99 38.38 19.95
N ILE A 386 -32.06 37.05 20.10
CA ILE A 386 -33.07 36.40 20.94
C ILE A 386 -32.80 36.66 22.42
N GLU A 387 -33.75 37.31 23.09
CA GLU A 387 -33.76 37.54 24.53
C GLU A 387 -34.98 36.83 25.15
N LEU A 388 -34.73 35.79 25.95
CA LEU A 388 -35.76 34.92 26.52
C LEU A 388 -35.32 34.40 27.88
N GLU A 389 -36.19 34.47 28.87
CA GLU A 389 -35.99 33.87 30.20
C GLU A 389 -37.12 32.87 30.47
N ILE A 390 -36.77 31.64 30.83
CA ILE A 390 -37.68 30.55 31.20
C ILE A 390 -37.39 30.17 32.65
N LYS A 391 -38.38 30.27 33.53
CA LYS A 391 -38.20 30.00 34.96
C LYS A 391 -38.25 28.51 35.26
N ALA A 392 -37.64 28.13 36.38
CA ALA A 392 -37.70 26.76 36.89
C ALA A 392 -39.15 26.29 37.04
N GLY A 393 -39.46 25.13 36.45
CA GLY A 393 -40.80 24.52 36.49
C GLY A 393 -41.82 25.11 35.51
N GLU A 394 -41.45 26.10 34.70
CA GLU A 394 -42.33 26.71 33.71
C GLU A 394 -42.48 25.81 32.47
N THR A 395 -43.72 25.65 31.98
CA THR A 395 -43.99 24.95 30.71
C THR A 395 -44.16 25.95 29.59
N VAL A 396 -43.19 26.01 28.68
CA VAL A 396 -43.19 26.95 27.56
C VAL A 396 -43.44 26.22 26.25
N ALA A 397 -44.36 26.77 25.42
CA ALA A 397 -44.64 26.26 24.08
C ALA A 397 -44.05 27.19 23.02
N ILE A 398 -43.20 26.65 22.13
CA ILE A 398 -42.62 27.39 21.00
C ILE A 398 -43.46 27.10 19.74
N VAL A 399 -44.16 28.12 19.23
CA VAL A 399 -45.09 27.98 18.09
C VAL A 399 -44.70 28.94 16.97
N GLY A 400 -44.83 28.50 15.72
CA GLY A 400 -44.56 29.33 14.55
C GLY A 400 -44.44 28.52 13.25
N PRO A 401 -44.35 29.18 12.09
CA PRO A 401 -44.20 28.53 10.78
C PRO A 401 -42.98 27.60 10.71
N SER A 402 -42.99 26.63 9.79
CA SER A 402 -41.80 25.79 9.54
C SER A 402 -40.61 26.65 9.11
N GLY A 403 -39.40 26.32 9.58
CA GLY A 403 -38.17 27.04 9.24
C GLY A 403 -37.82 28.26 10.10
N VAL A 404 -38.70 28.73 11.01
CA VAL A 404 -38.46 29.93 11.84
C VAL A 404 -37.46 29.73 13.00
N GLY A 405 -36.69 28.64 13.03
CA GLY A 405 -35.65 28.42 14.05
C GLY A 405 -36.10 27.76 15.37
N LYS A 406 -37.34 27.24 15.48
CA LYS A 406 -37.84 26.58 16.70
C LYS A 406 -36.96 25.42 17.18
N SER A 407 -36.58 24.52 16.27
CA SER A 407 -35.67 23.40 16.59
C SER A 407 -34.26 23.89 16.90
N THR A 408 -33.82 24.98 16.27
CA THR A 408 -32.52 25.60 16.53
C THR A 408 -32.43 26.14 17.95
N LEU A 409 -33.49 26.79 18.46
CA LEU A 409 -33.60 27.23 19.85
C LEU A 409 -33.39 26.07 20.83
N VAL A 410 -34.08 24.94 20.60
CA VAL A 410 -33.93 23.74 21.44
C VAL A 410 -32.52 23.15 21.34
N SER A 411 -31.94 23.10 20.15
CA SER A 411 -30.57 22.62 19.94
C SER A 411 -29.52 23.43 20.70
N LEU A 412 -29.70 24.75 20.81
CA LEU A 412 -28.80 25.62 21.58
C LEU A 412 -28.87 25.36 23.09
N VAL A 413 -30.06 25.06 23.64
CA VAL A 413 -30.21 24.66 25.06
C VAL A 413 -29.40 23.40 25.36
N CYS A 414 -29.46 22.42 24.46
CA CYS A 414 -28.67 21.18 24.58
C CYS A 414 -27.18 21.36 24.26
N ARG A 415 -26.73 22.58 23.94
CA ARG A 415 -25.38 22.93 23.49
C ARG A 415 -24.88 22.03 22.34
N PHE A 416 -25.79 21.72 21.41
CA PHE A 416 -25.42 21.04 20.15
C PHE A 416 -24.65 21.94 19.19
N TYR A 417 -24.78 23.26 19.39
CA TYR A 417 -24.10 24.34 18.71
C TYR A 417 -23.79 25.44 19.73
N ASP A 418 -22.69 26.17 19.56
CA ASP A 418 -22.45 27.42 20.28
C ASP A 418 -22.97 28.60 19.43
N PRO A 419 -23.58 29.63 20.04
CA PRO A 419 -24.02 30.82 19.33
C PRO A 419 -22.84 31.67 18.85
N GLU A 420 -23.07 32.50 17.84
CA GLU A 420 -22.04 33.43 17.35
C GLU A 420 -21.90 34.65 18.26
N GLN A 421 -23.01 35.07 18.88
CA GLN A 421 -23.10 36.17 19.82
C GLN A 421 -24.17 35.86 20.88
N GLY A 422 -23.98 36.40 22.08
CA GLY A 422 -24.90 36.27 23.22
C GLY A 422 -24.39 35.34 24.30
#